data_AF-A0A3D0YL91-F1
#
_entry.id   AF-A0A3D0YL91-F1
#
_cell.length_a   1.000
_cell.length_b   1.000
_cell.length_c   1.000
_cell.angle_alpha   90.00
_cell.angle_beta   90.00
_cell.angle_gamma   90.00
#
_symmetry.space_group_name_H-M   'P 1'
#
loop_
_entity.id
_entity.type
_entity.pdbx_description
1 polymer ?
#
loop_
_entity_poly.entity_id
_entity_poly.type
_entity_poly.pdbx_seq_one_letter_code
_entity_poly.pdbx_strand_id
1 'polypeptide(L)'
;MATTKRTRFSRRVPDHVTDEIVNVLGDDDSFFGFNDLFEAVYAKLKERNAVSGGEEMLRLRAYEKLQNLVTRGMIEKEGKEYKGLAKLSEAHSDFLAAQESV
;
A
#
# COMPACT_ATOMS: atom_id res chain seq x y z
N MET A 1 2.87 -24.02 34.89
CA MET A 1 3.40 -22.65 35.02
C MET A 1 3.80 -22.14 33.65
N ALA A 2 3.33 -20.94 33.31
CA ALA A 2 3.36 -20.34 31.98
C ALA A 2 4.74 -19.80 31.59
N THR A 3 5.10 -19.86 30.31
CA THR A 3 5.84 -18.78 29.63
C THR A 3 5.48 -18.77 28.14
N THR A 4 4.36 -18.14 27.81
CA THR A 4 4.03 -17.70 26.45
C THR A 4 4.99 -16.58 26.07
N LYS A 5 6.05 -16.87 25.31
CA LYS A 5 6.80 -15.84 24.56
C LYS A 5 6.43 -15.94 23.09
N ARG A 6 5.20 -15.53 22.77
CA ARG A 6 4.88 -15.04 21.41
C ARG A 6 5.67 -13.74 21.25
N THR A 7 6.85 -13.83 20.67
CA THR A 7 7.60 -12.67 20.22
C THR A 7 6.81 -12.06 19.05
N ARG A 8 5.83 -11.21 19.37
CA ARG A 8 5.07 -10.37 18.43
C ARG A 8 6.00 -9.29 17.87
N PHE A 9 7.03 -9.72 17.14
CA PHE A 9 7.84 -8.86 16.27
C PHE A 9 7.20 -8.76 14.86
N SER A 10 5.89 -8.92 14.74
CA SER A 10 5.15 -8.28 13.66
C SER A 10 4.68 -6.91 14.16
N ARG A 11 5.63 -6.03 14.49
CA ARG A 11 5.40 -4.62 14.18
C ARG A 11 5.56 -4.55 12.67
N ARG A 12 4.53 -4.96 11.93
CA ARG A 12 4.45 -4.66 10.50
C ARG A 12 4.66 -3.15 10.45
N VAL A 13 5.80 -2.73 9.93
CA VAL A 13 6.10 -1.31 9.71
C VAL A 13 4.89 -0.76 8.96
N PRO A 14 4.32 0.39 9.37
CA PRO A 14 3.22 1.00 8.64
C PRO A 14 3.60 1.03 7.16
N ASP A 15 2.76 0.42 6.33
CA ASP A 15 3.09 0.20 4.92
C ASP A 15 2.81 1.50 4.17
N HIS A 16 3.67 2.50 4.39
CA HIS A 16 3.49 3.85 3.85
C HIS A 16 3.30 3.85 2.33
N VAL A 17 3.94 2.90 1.63
CA VAL A 17 3.77 2.71 0.18
C VAL A 17 2.35 2.29 -0.15
N THR A 18 1.79 1.31 0.55
CA THR A 18 0.38 0.91 0.38
C THR A 18 -0.57 2.05 0.73
N ASP A 19 -0.32 2.77 1.83
CA ASP A 19 -1.17 3.90 2.23
C ASP A 19 -1.20 5.00 1.16
N GLU A 20 -0.04 5.32 0.57
CA GLU A 20 0.01 6.30 -0.52
C GLU A 20 -0.65 5.77 -1.81
N ILE A 21 -0.49 4.48 -2.15
CA ILE A 21 -1.22 3.87 -3.28
C ILE A 21 -2.73 3.97 -3.05
N VAL A 22 -3.20 3.67 -1.85
CA VAL A 22 -4.61 3.80 -1.46
C VAL A 22 -5.08 5.25 -1.54
N ASN A 23 -4.27 6.20 -1.09
CA ASN A 23 -4.60 7.63 -1.16
C ASN A 23 -4.66 8.16 -2.60
N VAL A 24 -3.80 7.68 -3.51
CA VAL A 24 -3.82 8.14 -4.91
C VAL A 24 -4.98 7.50 -5.68
N LEU A 25 -5.15 6.19 -5.56
CA LEU A 25 -6.23 5.47 -6.26
C LEU A 25 -7.60 5.59 -5.60
N GLY A 26 -7.66 6.11 -4.36
CA GLY A 26 -8.91 6.38 -3.65
C GLY A 26 -9.46 7.78 -3.89
N ASP A 27 -8.63 8.71 -4.36
CA ASP A 27 -9.04 10.08 -4.70
C ASP A 27 -9.79 10.14 -6.05
N ASP A 28 -9.38 9.28 -6.99
CA ASP A 28 -9.90 9.20 -8.35
C ASP A 28 -10.35 7.78 -8.73
N ASP A 29 -11.56 7.65 -9.28
CA ASP A 29 -12.11 6.39 -9.80
C ASP A 29 -11.63 6.08 -11.24
N SER A 30 -10.55 6.74 -11.67
CA SER A 30 -9.98 6.62 -13.01
C SER A 30 -8.89 5.54 -13.08
N PHE A 31 -8.59 5.10 -14.29
CA PHE A 31 -7.45 4.21 -14.55
C PHE A 31 -6.15 5.03 -14.55
N PHE A 32 -5.17 4.58 -13.76
CA PHE A 32 -3.84 5.19 -13.69
C PHE A 32 -2.78 4.25 -14.23
N GLY A 33 -1.93 4.74 -15.13
CA GLY A 33 -0.73 4.02 -15.55
C GLY A 33 0.26 3.85 -14.39
N PHE A 34 0.98 2.72 -14.35
CA PHE A 34 1.94 2.43 -13.26
C PHE A 34 2.95 3.56 -13.02
N ASN A 35 3.47 4.18 -14.09
CA ASN A 35 4.47 5.24 -13.96
C ASN A 35 3.88 6.48 -13.27
N ASP A 36 2.70 6.91 -13.71
CA ASP A 36 2.00 8.09 -13.18
C ASP A 36 1.62 7.87 -11.71
N LEU A 37 1.05 6.69 -11.42
CA LEU A 37 0.75 6.25 -10.06
C LEU A 37 2.01 6.25 -9.18
N PHE A 38 3.11 5.71 -9.69
CA PHE A 38 4.36 5.63 -8.93
C PHE A 38 4.94 7.02 -8.67
N GLU A 39 4.94 7.92 -9.65
CA GLU A 39 5.41 9.30 -9.48
C GLU A 39 4.57 10.05 -8.42
N ALA A 40 3.24 9.92 -8.46
CA ALA A 40 2.35 10.50 -7.46
C ALA A 40 2.61 9.94 -6.04
N VAL A 41 2.73 8.61 -5.92
CA VAL A 41 3.05 7.94 -4.65
C VAL A 41 4.43 8.39 -4.13
N TYR A 42 5.43 8.44 -5.01
CA TYR A 42 6.79 8.82 -4.66
C TYR A 42 6.89 10.28 -4.21
N ALA A 43 6.15 11.19 -4.86
CA ALA A 43 6.02 12.58 -4.44
C ALA A 43 5.46 12.68 -3.01
N LYS A 44 4.35 11.99 -2.71
CA LYS A 44 3.77 11.98 -1.36
C LYS A 44 4.68 11.35 -0.31
N LEU A 45 5.40 10.29 -0.66
CA LEU A 45 6.40 9.68 0.23
C LEU A 45 7.57 10.63 0.52
N LYS A 46 8.02 11.41 -0.46
CA LYS A 46 9.05 12.45 -0.28
C LYS A 46 8.56 13.54 0.67
N GLU A 47 7.34 14.04 0.47
CA GLU A 47 6.74 15.04 1.35
C GLU A 47 6.64 14.54 2.80
N ARG A 48 6.28 13.27 2.99
CA ARG A 48 6.19 12.62 4.29
C ARG A 48 7.52 12.15 4.89
N ASN A 49 8.65 12.40 4.20
CA ASN A 49 9.97 11.88 4.60
C ASN A 49 9.99 10.36 4.85
N ALA A 50 9.11 9.62 4.15
CA ALA A 50 8.93 8.17 4.28
C ALA A 50 9.69 7.37 3.21
N VAL A 51 10.51 8.06 2.40
CA VAL A 51 11.37 7.44 1.38
C VAL A 51 12.53 6.72 2.07
N SER A 52 12.46 5.39 2.09
CA SER A 52 13.51 4.53 2.66
C SER A 52 14.13 3.68 1.57
N GLY A 53 15.31 4.08 1.10
CA GLY A 53 16.04 3.43 0.01
C GLY A 53 15.91 4.19 -1.31
N GLY A 54 16.82 3.93 -2.25
CA GLY A 54 16.79 4.58 -3.55
C GLY A 54 15.49 4.32 -4.32
N GLU A 55 15.21 5.18 -5.30
CA GLU A 55 13.98 5.17 -6.11
C GLU A 55 13.66 3.79 -6.71
N GLU A 56 14.67 3.08 -7.21
CA GLU A 56 14.54 1.73 -7.77
C GLU A 56 13.95 0.72 -6.76
N MET A 57 14.41 0.76 -5.50
CA MET A 57 13.93 -0.14 -4.45
C MET A 57 12.49 0.17 -4.05
N LEU A 58 12.13 1.45 -4.04
CA LEU A 58 10.75 1.89 -3.82
C LEU A 58 9.83 1.46 -4.95
N ARG A 59 10.30 1.54 -6.19
CA ARG A 59 9.54 1.13 -7.37
C ARG A 59 9.22 -0.36 -7.36
N LEU A 60 10.22 -1.20 -7.03
CA LEU A 60 10.03 -2.64 -6.87
C LEU A 60 9.01 -2.95 -5.76
N ARG A 61 9.12 -2.28 -4.61
CA ARG A 61 8.17 -2.45 -3.49
C ARG A 61 6.76 -1.99 -3.86
N ALA A 62 6.62 -0.82 -4.49
CA ALA A 62 5.33 -0.29 -4.91
C ALA A 62 4.63 -1.24 -5.89
N TYR A 63 5.39 -1.79 -6.85
CA TYR A 63 4.87 -2.78 -7.78
C TYR A 63 4.41 -4.06 -7.07
N GLU A 64 5.21 -4.60 -6.16
CA GLU A 64 4.83 -5.79 -5.38
C GLU A 64 3.56 -5.55 -4.55
N LYS A 65 3.44 -4.39 -3.90
CA LYS A 65 2.24 -4.02 -3.13
C LYS A 65 1.02 -3.87 -4.03
N LEU A 66 1.18 -3.20 -5.17
CA LEU A 66 0.14 -3.04 -6.16
C LEU A 66 -0.37 -4.40 -6.67
N GLN A 67 0.53 -5.33 -7.02
CA GLN A 67 0.15 -6.67 -7.45
C GLN A 67 -0.59 -7.46 -6.36
N ASN A 68 -0.17 -7.32 -5.10
CA ASN A 68 -0.87 -7.94 -3.97
C ASN A 68 -2.30 -7.39 -3.82
N LEU A 69 -2.50 -6.07 -3.99
CA LEU A 69 -3.82 -5.44 -3.95
C LEU A 69 -4.71 -5.90 -5.11
N VAL A 70 -4.16 -6.02 -6.32
CA VAL A 70 -4.87 -6.59 -7.47
C VAL A 70 -5.30 -8.04 -7.19
N THR A 71 -4.39 -8.86 -6.64
CA THR A 71 -4.67 -10.26 -6.29
C THR A 71 -5.76 -10.38 -5.21
N ARG A 72 -5.84 -9.40 -4.30
CA ARG A 72 -6.88 -9.33 -3.26
C ARG A 72 -8.22 -8.79 -3.77
N GLY A 73 -8.31 -8.38 -5.04
CA GLY A 73 -9.52 -7.78 -5.61
C GLY A 73 -9.82 -6.38 -5.05
N MET A 74 -8.78 -5.64 -4.67
CA MET A 74 -8.87 -4.25 -4.18
C MET A 74 -8.55 -3.23 -5.28
N ILE A 75 -7.84 -3.67 -6.32
CA ILE A 75 -7.48 -2.86 -7.48
C ILE A 75 -7.85 -3.64 -8.73
N GLU A 76 -8.50 -2.98 -9.67
CA GLU A 76 -8.73 -3.50 -11.00
C GLU A 76 -7.56 -3.14 -11.90
N LYS A 77 -7.03 -4.12 -12.63
CA LYS A 77 -5.92 -3.94 -13.55
C LYS A 77 -6.39 -4.15 -14.97
N GLU A 78 -6.27 -3.13 -15.80
CA GLU A 78 -6.55 -3.19 -17.23
C GLU A 78 -5.27 -2.86 -18.01
N GLY A 79 -4.69 -3.87 -18.68
CA GLY A 79 -3.43 -3.67 -19.42
C GLY A 79 -2.28 -3.20 -18.53
N LYS A 80 -1.89 -1.93 -18.67
CA LYS A 80 -0.82 -1.26 -17.89
C LYS A 80 -1.36 -0.24 -16.87
N GLU A 81 -2.67 -0.23 -16.70
CA GLU A 81 -3.39 0.73 -15.89
C GLU A 81 -4.08 0.04 -14.72
N TYR A 82 -4.29 0.81 -13.65
CA TYR A 82 -4.77 0.35 -12.36
C TYR A 82 -5.83 1.31 -11.85
N LYS A 83 -6.92 0.76 -11.33
CA LYS A 83 -8.04 1.52 -10.78
C LYS A 83 -8.36 1.03 -9.38
N GLY A 84 -8.54 1.97 -8.44
CA GLY A 84 -8.99 1.65 -7.09
C GLY A 84 -10.43 1.12 -7.10
N LEU A 85 -10.70 0.08 -6.31
CA LEU A 85 -12.06 -0.40 -6.06
C LEU A 85 -12.54 0.10 -4.69
N ALA A 86 -13.84 -0.01 -4.41
CA ALA A 86 -14.41 0.42 -3.13
C ALA A 86 -13.71 -0.22 -1.90
N LYS A 87 -13.21 -1.45 -2.05
CA LYS A 87 -12.49 -2.22 -1.02
C LYS A 87 -11.04 -1.77 -0.80
N LEU A 88 -10.52 -0.86 -1.61
CA LEU A 88 -9.14 -0.37 -1.52
C LEU A 88 -8.87 0.31 -0.17
N SER A 89 -9.85 1.06 0.35
CA SER A 89 -9.78 1.70 1.66
C SER A 89 -9.51 0.71 2.80
N GLU A 90 -9.94 -0.55 2.66
CA GLU A 90 -9.68 -1.62 3.63
C GLU A 90 -8.21 -2.07 3.66
N ALA A 91 -7.43 -1.74 2.63
CA ALA A 91 -6.01 -2.03 2.58
C ALA A 91 -5.16 -1.02 3.37
N HIS A 92 -5.73 0.12 3.75
CA HIS A 92 -5.04 1.15 4.52
C HIS A 92 -4.60 0.59 5.88
N SER A 93 -3.39 0.98 6.30
CA SER A 93 -2.77 0.51 7.55
C SER A 93 -3.69 0.69 8.76
N ASP A 94 -4.47 1.75 8.77
CA ASP A 94 -5.45 2.08 9.82
C ASP A 94 -6.57 1.03 9.94
N PHE A 95 -7.08 0.54 8.81
CA PHE A 95 -8.14 -0.49 8.80
C PHE A 95 -7.63 -1.85 9.28
N LEU A 96 -6.38 -2.19 8.94
CA LEU A 96 -5.72 -3.40 9.42
C LEU A 96 -5.41 -3.33 10.92
N ALA A 97 -4.96 -2.18 11.41
CA ALA A 97 -4.73 -1.94 12.83
C ALA A 97 -6.03 -2.03 13.65
N ALA A 98 -7.16 -1.58 13.09
CA ALA A 98 -8.47 -1.70 13.71
C ALA A 98 -8.95 -3.17 13.82
N GLN A 99 -8.64 -4.04 12.83
CA GLN A 99 -9.00 -5.46 12.87
C GLN A 99 -8.14 -6.31 13.81
N GLU A 100 -6.88 -5.93 14.07
CA GLU A 100 -5.97 -6.70 14.94
C GLU A 100 -6.23 -6.52 16.46
N SER A 101 -7.25 -5.73 16.81
CA SER A 101 -7.59 -5.35 18.18
C SER A 101 -8.83 -6.09 18.75
N VAL A 102 -9.37 -7.08 18.02
CA VAL A 102 -10.54 -7.89 18.44
C VAL A 102 -10.13 -9.31 18.82
#